data_AF-A0A946EIZ9-F1
#
_entry.id   AF-A0A946EIZ9-F1
#
_cell.length_a   1.000
_cell.length_b   1.000
_cell.length_c   1.000
_cell.angle_alpha   90.00
_cell.angle_beta   90.00
_cell.angle_gamma   90.00
#
_symmetry.space_group_name_H-M   'P 1'
#
loop_
_entity.id
_entity.type
_entity.pdbx_description
1 polymer ?
#
loop_
_entity_poly.entity_id
_entity_poly.type
_entity_poly.pdbx_seq_one_letter_code
_entity_poly.pdbx_strand_id
1 'polypeptide(L)'
;MPNTHKGLTIAIITTLCLGAVTVTYAKLSGSLVPEAIVERLTPVGKVDVEGAKPQAAIEQVSGPAKIYKTNCAMCHDSGLAGAPKKANKGDWAPRHAKGWDNMLNKAMNGYRAMPPKGNCLKCSEEDIRKTIEFMTEGLF
;
A
#
# COMPACT_ATOMS: atom_id res chain seq x y z
N MET A 1 -33.33 30.51 -35.65
CA MET A 1 -33.11 29.20 -36.30
C MET A 1 -31.81 28.62 -35.75
N PRO A 2 -31.84 27.45 -35.09
CA PRO A 2 -30.75 26.98 -34.23
C PRO A 2 -29.55 26.42 -35.01
N ASN A 3 -28.37 26.59 -34.42
CA ASN A 3 -27.04 26.26 -34.91
C ASN A 3 -26.81 24.73 -35.06
N THR A 4 -27.31 24.12 -36.14
CA THR A 4 -27.10 22.69 -36.46
C THR A 4 -25.69 22.35 -36.94
N HIS A 5 -24.90 23.33 -37.40
CA HIS A 5 -23.54 23.09 -37.91
C HIS A 5 -22.46 22.95 -36.83
N LYS A 6 -22.67 23.51 -35.62
CA LYS A 6 -21.71 23.45 -34.50
C LYS A 6 -21.74 22.10 -33.77
N GLY A 7 -22.88 21.42 -33.75
CA GLY A 7 -23.02 20.11 -33.09
C GLY A 7 -22.33 18.98 -33.86
N LEU A 8 -22.34 19.04 -35.19
CA LEU A 8 -21.77 17.98 -36.03
C LEU A 8 -20.23 18.03 -36.06
N THR A 9 -19.62 19.22 -36.00
CA THR A 9 -18.16 19.37 -35.94
C THR A 9 -17.56 18.95 -34.59
N ILE A 10 -18.26 19.20 -33.48
CA ILE A 10 -17.84 18.76 -32.14
C ILE A 10 -17.94 17.23 -31.98
N ALA A 11 -18.98 16.61 -32.55
CA ALA A 11 -19.15 15.16 -32.54
C ALA A 11 -18.07 14.42 -33.34
N ILE A 12 -17.60 14.98 -34.46
CA ILE A 12 -16.54 14.35 -35.27
C ILE A 12 -15.17 14.46 -34.59
N ILE A 13 -14.85 15.59 -33.95
CA ILE A 13 -13.57 15.80 -33.26
C ILE A 13 -13.47 14.94 -31.98
N THR A 14 -14.56 14.77 -31.24
CA THR A 14 -14.57 13.93 -30.03
C THR A 14 -14.46 12.44 -30.36
N THR A 15 -15.13 11.95 -31.40
CA THR A 15 -15.01 10.54 -31.82
C THR A 15 -13.63 10.22 -32.40
N LEU A 16 -12.97 11.17 -33.08
CA LEU A 16 -11.62 10.99 -33.62
C LEU A 16 -10.54 10.96 -32.51
N CYS A 17 -10.71 11.74 -31.44
CA CYS A 17 -9.80 11.70 -30.28
C CYS A 17 -9.95 10.43 -29.43
N LEU A 18 -11.16 9.89 -29.26
CA LEU A 18 -11.34 8.61 -28.55
C LEU A 18 -10.82 7.40 -29.34
N GLY A 19 -10.88 7.44 -30.68
CA GLY A 19 -10.31 6.39 -31.53
C GLY A 19 -8.78 6.33 -31.51
N ALA A 20 -8.09 7.47 -31.50
CA ALA A 20 -6.63 7.52 -31.44
C ALA A 20 -6.08 7.14 -30.04
N VAL A 21 -6.81 7.49 -28.97
CA VAL A 21 -6.41 7.17 -27.59
C VAL A 21 -6.61 5.68 -27.25
N THR A 22 -7.63 5.02 -27.82
CA THR A 22 -7.84 3.57 -27.62
C THR A 22 -6.80 2.73 -28.37
N VAL A 23 -6.40 3.13 -29.58
CA VAL A 23 -5.36 2.43 -30.38
C VAL A 23 -3.97 2.51 -29.73
N THR A 24 -3.65 3.60 -29.03
CA THR A 24 -2.37 3.74 -28.31
C THR A 24 -2.31 2.93 -27.03
N TYR A 25 -3.43 2.77 -26.31
CA TYR A 25 -3.49 1.95 -25.07
C TYR A 25 -3.28 0.45 -25.31
N ALA A 26 -3.81 -0.08 -26.42
CA ALA A 26 -3.65 -1.48 -26.78
C ALA A 26 -2.21 -1.84 -27.18
N LYS A 27 -1.42 -0.89 -27.71
CA LYS A 27 0.00 -1.13 -28.03
C LYS A 27 0.94 -1.04 -26.82
N LEU A 28 0.54 -0.34 -25.75
CA LEU A 28 1.38 -0.17 -24.56
C LEU A 28 1.25 -1.33 -23.55
N SER A 29 0.13 -2.05 -23.57
CA SER A 29 -0.16 -3.17 -22.66
C SER A 29 0.52 -4.49 -23.08
N GLY A 30 1.01 -4.61 -24.31
CA GLY A 30 1.60 -5.83 -24.86
C GLY A 30 3.12 -6.01 -24.63
N SER A 31 3.81 -5.11 -23.91
CA SER A 31 5.29 -5.11 -23.87
C SER A 31 5.94 -5.06 -22.48
N LEU A 32 5.20 -5.30 -21.38
CA LEU A 32 5.78 -5.17 -20.02
C LEU A 32 5.96 -6.49 -19.24
N VAL A 33 5.79 -7.65 -19.87
CA VAL A 33 6.38 -8.89 -19.35
C VAL A 33 6.76 -9.78 -20.53
N PRO A 34 8.01 -9.75 -21.02
CA PRO A 34 8.44 -10.75 -21.98
C PRO A 34 8.40 -12.13 -21.30
N GLU A 35 7.79 -13.12 -21.96
CA GLU A 35 7.79 -14.56 -21.62
C GLU A 35 9.17 -15.06 -21.11
N ALA A 36 10.25 -14.42 -21.59
CA ALA A 36 11.63 -14.66 -21.22
C ALA A 36 11.95 -14.48 -19.72
N ILE A 37 11.17 -13.71 -18.96
CA ILE A 37 11.35 -13.60 -17.50
C ILE A 37 10.84 -14.87 -16.80
N VAL A 38 9.75 -15.47 -17.30
CA VAL A 38 9.16 -16.68 -16.71
C VAL A 38 10.09 -17.88 -16.86
N GLU A 39 10.78 -17.99 -18.00
CA GLU A 39 11.74 -19.08 -18.25
C GLU A 39 12.94 -19.04 -17.29
N ARG A 40 13.37 -17.84 -16.88
CA ARG A 40 14.49 -17.64 -15.92
C ARG A 40 14.10 -17.71 -14.46
N LEU A 41 12.81 -17.63 -14.15
CA LEU A 41 12.28 -17.84 -12.81
C LEU A 41 12.00 -19.32 -12.52
N THR A 42 12.25 -20.22 -13.47
CA THR A 42 12.17 -21.65 -13.19
C THR A 42 13.29 -22.04 -12.21
N PRO A 43 12.94 -22.63 -11.05
CA PRO A 43 13.94 -23.02 -10.08
C PRO A 43 14.82 -24.14 -10.64
N VAL A 44 16.11 -23.86 -10.80
CA VAL A 44 17.12 -24.80 -11.33
C VAL A 44 17.56 -25.89 -10.33
N GLY A 45 16.88 -26.02 -9.19
CA GLY A 45 17.12 -27.09 -8.23
C GLY A 45 16.21 -26.99 -7.02
N LYS A 46 15.71 -28.12 -6.54
CA LYS A 46 15.13 -28.22 -5.20
C LYS A 46 16.28 -28.41 -4.23
N VAL A 47 16.47 -27.45 -3.34
CA VAL A 47 17.33 -27.61 -2.18
C VAL A 47 16.42 -28.09 -1.06
N ASP A 48 16.42 -29.40 -0.81
CA ASP A 48 15.76 -29.95 0.36
C ASP A 48 16.65 -29.62 1.57
N VAL A 49 16.36 -28.49 2.22
CA VAL A 49 16.95 -28.18 3.51
C VAL A 49 16.13 -28.94 4.55
N GLU A 50 16.72 -30.02 5.08
CA GLU A 50 16.15 -30.80 6.19
C GLU A 50 15.78 -29.84 7.34
N GLY A 51 14.47 -29.59 7.54
CA GLY A 51 13.93 -28.76 8.62
C GLY A 51 13.05 -27.56 8.24
N ALA A 52 12.87 -27.24 6.96
CA ALA A 52 11.96 -26.16 6.55
C ALA A 52 10.50 -26.64 6.42
N LYS A 53 9.62 -26.20 7.33
CA LYS A 53 8.16 -26.37 7.14
C LYS A 53 7.72 -25.60 5.89
N PRO A 54 6.82 -26.15 5.05
CA PRO A 54 6.31 -25.45 3.87
C PRO A 54 5.51 -24.23 4.31
N GLN A 55 6.03 -23.03 4.02
CA GLN A 55 5.23 -21.81 4.14
C GLN A 55 4.25 -21.80 2.97
N ALA A 56 2.96 -21.96 3.28
CA ALA A 56 1.90 -21.91 2.29
C ALA A 56 1.93 -20.59 1.52
N ALA A 57 1.82 -20.71 0.19
CA ALA A 57 1.78 -19.61 -0.75
C ALA A 57 0.49 -18.79 -0.60
N ILE A 58 0.64 -17.59 -0.07
CA ILE A 58 0.03 -16.35 -0.54
C ILE A 58 1.11 -15.31 -0.31
N GLU A 59 1.41 -14.49 -1.31
CA GLU A 59 2.41 -13.43 -1.19
C GLU A 59 1.93 -12.42 -0.13
N GLN A 60 2.33 -12.68 1.12
CA GLN A 60 2.05 -11.87 2.29
C GLN A 60 2.67 -10.49 2.05
N VAL A 61 1.84 -9.48 1.81
CA VAL A 61 2.26 -8.06 1.80
C VAL A 61 2.61 -7.62 3.22
N SER A 62 3.39 -8.37 4.02
CA SER A 62 3.25 -8.15 5.46
C SER A 62 4.45 -8.61 6.26
N GLY A 63 5.47 -7.76 6.25
CA GLY A 63 6.29 -7.54 7.44
C GLY A 63 5.93 -6.18 8.03
N PRO A 64 5.95 -6.00 9.35
CA PRO A 64 5.60 -4.73 9.98
C PRO A 64 6.49 -3.57 9.50
N ALA A 65 7.77 -3.85 9.20
CA ALA A 65 8.68 -2.88 8.59
C ALA A 65 8.25 -2.44 7.17
N LYS A 66 7.71 -3.35 6.36
CA LYS A 66 7.22 -3.05 5.01
C LYS A 66 5.94 -2.22 5.08
N ILE A 67 4.99 -2.63 5.91
CA ILE A 67 3.75 -1.86 6.16
C ILE A 67 4.09 -0.46 6.66
N TYR A 68 5.00 -0.37 7.64
CA TYR A 68 5.47 0.91 8.14
C TYR A 68 5.99 1.80 7.01
N LYS A 69 6.93 1.28 6.22
CA LYS A 69 7.55 2.03 5.11
C LYS A 69 6.52 2.48 4.07
N THR A 70 5.56 1.64 3.72
CA THR A 70 4.58 1.92 2.66
C THR A 70 3.44 2.84 3.13
N ASN A 71 3.01 2.72 4.38
CA ASN A 71 1.75 3.30 4.84
C ASN A 71 1.93 4.32 5.99
N CYS A 72 2.90 4.10 6.88
CA CYS A 72 2.99 4.83 8.15
C CYS A 72 4.08 5.91 8.13
N ALA A 73 5.20 5.64 7.46
CA ALA A 73 6.43 6.44 7.48
C ALA A 73 6.20 7.89 7.08
N MET A 74 5.32 8.15 6.10
CA MET A 74 4.98 9.49 5.63
C MET A 74 4.64 10.45 6.77
N CYS A 75 3.94 9.95 7.80
CA CYS A 75 3.57 10.77 8.95
C CYS A 75 4.46 10.49 10.17
N HIS A 76 4.83 9.24 10.40
CA HIS A 76 5.49 8.81 11.64
C HIS A 76 7.01 8.89 11.62
N ASP A 77 7.65 9.21 10.49
CA ASP A 77 9.09 9.51 10.48
C ASP A 77 9.36 10.93 11.01
N SER A 78 8.62 11.92 10.49
CA SER A 78 8.82 13.34 10.83
C SER A 78 7.92 13.84 11.96
N GLY A 79 6.83 13.12 12.24
CA GLY A 79 5.77 13.56 13.14
C GLY A 79 4.77 14.51 12.49
N LEU A 80 4.54 14.36 11.18
CA LEU A 80 3.61 15.18 10.41
C LEU A 80 2.24 15.25 11.09
N ALA A 81 1.65 16.45 11.13
CA ALA A 81 0.37 16.71 11.77
C ALA A 81 0.28 16.25 13.24
N GLY A 82 1.42 16.16 13.95
CA GLY A 82 1.49 15.71 15.33
C GLY A 82 1.41 14.19 15.49
N ALA A 83 1.75 13.42 14.45
CA ALA A 83 1.91 11.99 14.54
C ALA A 83 3.07 11.63 15.51
N PRO A 84 2.95 10.57 16.33
CA PRO A 84 4.04 10.14 17.20
C PRO A 84 5.18 9.56 16.37
N LYS A 85 6.41 10.00 16.58
CA LYS A 85 7.54 9.54 15.78
C LYS A 85 7.95 8.12 16.16
N LYS A 86 8.32 7.28 15.19
CA LYS A 86 8.86 5.93 15.48
C LYS A 86 10.03 6.02 16.48
N ALA A 87 10.04 5.12 17.45
CA ALA A 87 11.05 5.04 18.50
C ALA A 87 11.24 6.34 19.33
N ASN A 88 10.27 7.27 19.34
CA ASN A 88 10.32 8.43 20.22
C ASN A 88 9.60 8.16 21.55
N LYS A 89 10.36 7.91 22.62
CA LYS A 89 9.78 7.59 23.94
C LYS A 89 8.83 8.67 24.47
N GLY A 90 9.11 9.95 24.22
CA GLY A 90 8.28 11.07 24.67
C GLY A 90 6.91 11.08 24.02
N ASP A 91 6.83 10.75 22.73
CA ASP A 91 5.58 10.68 21.98
C ASP A 91 4.75 9.44 22.36
N TRP A 92 5.42 8.31 22.65
CA TRP A 92 4.76 7.02 22.91
C TRP A 92 4.40 6.78 24.37
N ALA A 93 5.13 7.33 25.36
CA ALA A 93 4.85 7.13 26.78
C ALA A 93 3.41 7.51 27.19
N PRO A 94 2.86 8.70 26.83
CA PRO A 94 1.47 9.04 27.18
C PRO A 94 0.43 8.22 26.43
N ARG A 95 0.81 7.54 25.33
CA ARG A 95 -0.07 6.64 24.56
C ARG A 95 -0.08 5.25 25.18
N HIS A 96 1.11 4.74 25.52
CA HIS A 96 1.29 3.49 26.24
C HIS A 96 0.55 3.50 27.59
N ALA A 97 0.61 4.62 28.33
CA ALA A 97 -0.11 4.79 29.59
C ALA A 97 -1.65 4.68 29.47
N LYS A 98 -2.21 4.86 28.27
CA LYS A 98 -3.66 4.69 28.00
C LYS A 98 -4.04 3.24 27.66
N GLY A 99 -3.06 2.34 27.59
CA GLY A 99 -3.26 0.94 27.30
C GLY A 99 -3.18 0.58 25.82
N TRP A 100 -2.81 -0.67 25.57
CA TRP A 100 -2.60 -1.22 24.23
C TRP A 100 -3.87 -1.21 23.38
N ASP A 101 -4.99 -1.64 23.95
CA ASP A 101 -6.27 -1.74 23.22
C ASP A 101 -6.76 -0.37 22.75
N ASN A 102 -6.51 0.69 23.54
CA ASN A 102 -6.84 2.05 23.12
C ASN A 102 -6.03 2.45 21.88
N MET A 103 -4.73 2.17 21.89
CA MET A 103 -3.82 2.50 20.80
C MET A 103 -4.16 1.74 19.51
N LEU A 104 -4.41 0.43 19.62
CA LEU A 104 -4.84 -0.38 18.49
C LEU A 104 -6.20 0.08 17.96
N ASN A 105 -7.17 0.37 18.84
CA ASN A 105 -8.48 0.89 18.44
C ASN A 105 -8.36 2.20 17.65
N LYS A 106 -7.49 3.13 18.08
CA LYS A 106 -7.22 4.38 17.34
C LYS A 106 -6.55 4.12 16.00
N ALA A 107 -5.63 3.15 15.93
CA ALA A 107 -4.97 2.80 14.69
C ALA A 107 -5.93 2.17 13.66
N MET A 108 -6.82 1.30 14.13
CA MET A 108 -7.79 0.60 13.29
C MET A 108 -8.88 1.54 12.77
N ASN A 109 -9.42 2.40 13.63
CA ASN A 109 -10.57 3.24 13.30
C ASN A 109 -10.18 4.66 12.83
N GLY A 110 -8.90 5.01 12.90
CA GLY A 110 -8.43 6.36 12.64
C GLY A 110 -8.56 7.27 13.86
N TYR A 111 -7.71 8.30 13.91
CA TYR A 111 -7.69 9.27 15.00
C TYR A 111 -7.08 10.59 14.54
N ARG A 112 -7.86 11.67 14.63
CA ARG A 112 -7.46 13.01 14.15
C ARG A 112 -7.06 12.93 12.66
N ALA A 113 -5.86 13.36 12.30
CA ALA A 113 -5.32 13.32 10.94
C ALA A 113 -4.89 11.91 10.49
N MET A 114 -4.84 10.92 11.39
CA MET A 114 -4.46 9.56 11.04
C MET A 114 -5.67 8.80 10.46
N PRO A 115 -5.61 8.34 9.20
CA PRO A 115 -6.70 7.59 8.57
C PRO A 115 -6.86 6.19 9.19
N PRO A 116 -8.03 5.55 9.05
CA PRO A 116 -8.25 4.16 9.46
C PRO A 116 -7.17 3.23 8.91
N LYS A 117 -6.67 2.32 9.75
CA LYS A 117 -5.58 1.37 9.46
C LYS A 117 -4.30 2.02 8.90
N GLY A 118 -4.07 3.31 9.16
CA GLY A 118 -2.94 4.04 8.56
C GLY A 118 -2.95 4.02 7.03
N ASN A 119 -4.14 3.99 6.41
CA ASN A 119 -4.34 3.86 4.96
C ASN A 119 -3.89 2.49 4.37
N CYS A 120 -3.65 1.47 5.20
CA CYS A 120 -3.41 0.11 4.73
C CYS A 120 -4.74 -0.66 4.60
N LEU A 121 -5.39 -0.54 3.44
CA LEU A 121 -6.70 -1.14 3.18
C LEU A 121 -6.69 -2.68 3.23
N LYS A 122 -5.54 -3.30 2.94
CA LYS A 122 -5.37 -4.76 2.93
C LYS A 122 -4.85 -5.32 4.26
N CYS A 123 -4.44 -4.48 5.20
CA CYS A 123 -3.91 -4.95 6.48
C CYS A 123 -5.02 -5.52 7.36
N SER A 124 -4.75 -6.68 7.95
CA SER A 124 -5.52 -7.24 9.06
C SER A 124 -5.31 -6.43 10.35
N GLU A 125 -6.08 -6.70 11.40
CA GLU A 125 -5.80 -6.13 12.71
C GLU A 125 -4.43 -6.58 13.24
N GLU A 126 -4.06 -7.84 12.99
CA GLU A 126 -2.77 -8.40 13.40
C GLU A 126 -1.59 -7.68 12.70
N ASP A 127 -1.73 -7.36 11.42
CA ASP A 127 -0.75 -6.58 10.68
C ASP A 127 -0.53 -5.19 11.30
N ILE A 128 -1.64 -4.51 11.66
CA ILE A 128 -1.58 -3.20 12.31
C ILE A 128 -0.98 -3.32 13.71
N ARG A 129 -1.36 -4.34 14.49
CA ARG A 129 -0.79 -4.63 15.81
C ARG A 129 0.74 -4.78 15.74
N LYS A 130 1.23 -5.68 14.89
CA LYS A 130 2.66 -5.90 14.66
C LYS A 130 3.38 -4.64 14.17
N THR A 131 2.69 -3.80 13.39
CA THR A 131 3.26 -2.53 12.92
C THR A 131 3.39 -1.51 14.05
N ILE A 132 2.41 -1.43 14.97
CA ILE A 132 2.54 -0.59 16.17
C ILE A 132 3.71 -1.08 17.04
N GLU A 133 3.84 -2.40 17.26
CA GLU A 133 4.95 -2.99 18.00
C GLU A 133 6.31 -2.59 17.39
N PHE A 134 6.44 -2.69 16.07
CA PHE A 134 7.62 -2.25 15.32
C PHE A 134 7.92 -0.75 15.49
N MET A 135 6.89 0.09 15.62
CA MET A 135 7.07 1.53 15.84
C MET A 135 7.54 1.87 17.26
N THR A 136 7.20 1.01 18.23
CA THR A 136 7.52 1.18 19.66
C THR A 136 8.66 0.28 20.13
N GLU A 137 9.31 -0.44 19.23
CA GLU A 137 10.38 -1.37 19.54
C GLU A 137 11.48 -0.70 20.38
N GLY A 138 11.82 -1.32 21.52
CA GLY A 138 12.87 -0.86 22.44
C GLY A 138 12.48 0.31 23.37
N LEU A 139 11.20 0.72 23.43
CA LEU A 139 10.78 1.85 24.28
C LEU A 139 10.32 1.45 25.70
N PHE A 140 9.65 0.30 25.82
CA PHE A 140 9.00 -0.21 27.03
C PHE A 140 9.17 -1.72 27.15
#